data_AF-A0A2V7TXI1-F1
#
_entry.id   AF-A0A2V7TXI1-F1
#
_cell.length_a   1.000
_cell.length_b   1.000
_cell.length_c   1.000
_cell.angle_alpha   90.00
_cell.angle_beta   90.00
_cell.angle_gamma   90.00
#
_symmetry.space_group_name_H-M   'P 1'
#
loop_
_entity.id
_entity.type
_entity.pdbx_description
1 polymer ?
#
loop_
_entity_poly.entity_id
_entity_poly.type
_entity_poly.pdbx_seq_one_letter_code
_entity_poly.pdbx_strand_id
1 'polypeptide(L)'
;MIAVLLAAGLIYACNDPLAQSHIDANVPPAEQFQSLLKRDLQAFFSNRHGSSVAVSYELLRDGPIQTGIAYPKYYVWVKTQSSAGPVEEGAVRVAAMDRTRFEVTHFMSKRDIQTNPSGVEQVFPQALAGRIRERADARPLKSNFAVERTAGSHTLAAAAHRKR
;
A
#
# COMPACT_ATOMS: atom_id res chain seq x y z
N MET A 1 16.12 -3.81 53.42
CA MET A 1 16.99 -3.81 52.22
C MET A 1 16.36 -4.73 51.20
N ILE A 2 15.94 -4.38 49.98
CA ILE A 2 16.03 -3.19 49.11
C ILE A 2 14.67 -3.13 48.38
N ALA A 3 14.03 -1.96 48.35
CA ALA A 3 12.81 -1.73 47.59
C ALA A 3 13.18 -1.46 46.12
N VAL A 4 12.63 -2.25 45.20
CA VAL A 4 12.78 -2.04 43.75
C VAL A 4 11.69 -1.07 43.31
N LEU A 5 12.07 0.19 43.10
CA LEU A 5 11.25 1.22 42.49
C LEU A 5 11.22 1.00 40.97
N LEU A 6 10.12 0.43 40.47
CA LEU A 6 9.78 0.43 39.05
C LEU A 6 9.31 1.83 38.65
N ALA A 7 10.20 2.62 38.08
CA ALA A 7 9.84 3.87 37.40
C ALA A 7 9.24 3.53 36.03
N ALA A 8 7.90 3.57 35.93
CA ALA A 8 7.21 3.54 34.66
C ALA A 8 7.33 4.92 33.98
N GLY A 9 8.17 5.02 32.97
CA GLY A 9 8.25 6.19 32.10
C GLY A 9 7.01 6.25 31.19
N LEU A 10 6.10 7.19 31.46
CA LEU A 10 5.09 7.58 30.47
C LEU A 10 5.78 8.40 29.36
N ILE A 11 6.00 7.78 28.21
CA ILE A 11 6.32 8.50 26.98
C ILE A 11 5.00 9.08 26.47
N TYR A 12 4.72 10.35 26.78
CA TYR A 12 3.67 11.10 26.11
C TYR A 12 4.12 11.35 24.66
N ALA A 13 3.57 10.58 23.73
CA ALA A 13 3.62 10.96 22.32
C ALA A 13 2.83 12.27 22.18
N CYS A 14 3.48 13.34 21.72
CA CYS A 14 2.80 14.59 21.40
C CYS A 14 1.84 14.35 20.23
N ASN A 15 0.58 14.01 20.54
CA ASN A 15 -0.51 14.09 19.58
C ASN A 15 -0.75 15.56 19.26
N ASP A 16 -0.39 16.01 18.07
CA ASP A 16 -0.84 17.29 17.53
C ASP A 16 -2.34 17.18 17.19
N PRO A 17 -3.24 17.85 17.94
CA PRO A 17 -4.68 17.72 17.73
C PRO A 17 -5.13 18.19 16.34
N LEU A 18 -4.38 19.10 15.71
CA LEU A 18 -4.66 19.57 14.35
C LEU A 18 -4.26 18.51 13.32
N ALA A 19 -3.11 17.86 13.49
CA ALA A 19 -2.75 16.74 12.63
C ALA A 19 -3.76 15.59 12.75
N GLN A 20 -4.23 15.29 13.97
CA GLN A 20 -5.20 14.24 14.19
C GLN A 20 -6.54 14.54 13.51
N SER A 21 -7.06 15.78 13.58
CA SER A 21 -8.34 16.12 12.96
C SER A 21 -8.31 15.98 11.44
N HIS A 22 -7.19 16.30 10.80
CA HIS A 22 -6.99 16.10 9.37
C HIS A 22 -6.88 14.62 8.99
N ILE A 23 -6.21 13.80 9.80
CA ILE A 23 -6.22 12.34 9.65
C ILE A 23 -7.65 11.83 9.72
N ASP A 24 -8.36 12.19 10.79
CA ASP A 24 -9.72 11.73 11.02
C ASP A 24 -10.65 12.16 9.89
N ALA A 25 -10.53 13.39 9.38
CA ALA A 25 -11.37 13.91 8.31
C ALA A 25 -11.10 13.28 6.93
N ASN A 26 -9.93 12.67 6.70
CA ASN A 26 -9.50 12.27 5.35
C ASN A 26 -9.16 10.80 5.18
N VAL A 27 -8.71 10.13 6.24
CA VAL A 27 -8.38 8.71 6.19
C VAL A 27 -9.68 7.91 6.25
N PRO A 28 -9.92 6.98 5.30
CA PRO A 28 -11.08 6.11 5.35
C PRO A 28 -11.10 5.24 6.62
N PRO A 29 -12.30 4.77 7.04
CA PRO A 29 -12.41 3.75 8.07
C PRO A 29 -11.54 2.52 7.77
N ALA A 30 -11.02 1.88 8.82
CA ALA A 30 -10.04 0.79 8.69
C ALA A 30 -10.56 -0.38 7.84
N GLU A 31 -11.85 -0.68 7.94
CA GLU A 31 -12.52 -1.74 7.19
C GLU A 31 -12.64 -1.43 5.69
N GLN A 32 -12.57 -0.16 5.29
CA GLN A 32 -12.62 0.27 3.89
C GLN A 32 -11.23 0.56 3.33
N PHE A 33 -10.25 0.85 4.19
CA PHE A 33 -8.91 1.31 3.82
C PHE A 33 -8.29 0.48 2.69
N GLN A 34 -8.21 -0.84 2.86
CA GLN A 34 -7.55 -1.71 1.90
C GLN A 34 -8.30 -1.77 0.56
N SER A 35 -9.64 -1.84 0.61
CA SER A 35 -10.47 -1.88 -0.60
C SER A 35 -10.34 -0.60 -1.44
N LEU A 36 -10.35 0.56 -0.79
CA LEU A 36 -10.25 1.86 -1.47
C LEU A 36 -8.84 2.08 -2.02
N LEU A 37 -7.80 1.80 -1.22
CA LEU A 37 -6.42 1.91 -1.66
C LEU A 37 -6.14 1.01 -2.87
N LYS A 38 -6.60 -0.25 -2.82
CA LYS A 38 -6.44 -1.18 -3.94
C LYS A 38 -7.18 -0.69 -5.18
N ARG A 39 -8.45 -0.29 -5.05
CA ARG A 39 -9.26 0.26 -6.15
C ARG A 39 -8.54 1.41 -6.84
N ASP A 40 -8.03 2.37 -6.07
CA ASP A 40 -7.45 3.59 -6.62
C ASP A 40 -6.07 3.36 -7.24
N LEU A 41 -5.25 2.47 -6.66
CA LEU A 41 -4.01 2.01 -7.29
C LEU A 41 -4.30 1.28 -8.61
N GLN A 42 -5.29 0.38 -8.63
CA GLN A 42 -5.69 -0.32 -9.85
C GLN A 42 -6.19 0.65 -10.92
N ALA A 43 -6.98 1.65 -10.55
CA ALA A 43 -7.46 2.68 -11.47
C ALA A 43 -6.29 3.49 -12.06
N PHE A 44 -5.35 3.94 -11.22
CA PHE A 44 -4.16 4.67 -11.67
C PHE A 44 -3.34 3.86 -12.69
N PHE A 45 -2.99 2.62 -12.35
CA PHE A 45 -2.18 1.78 -13.25
C PHE A 45 -2.95 1.35 -14.50
N SER A 46 -4.25 1.06 -14.39
CA SER A 46 -5.05 0.69 -15.57
C SER A 46 -5.15 1.85 -16.56
N ASN A 47 -5.34 3.08 -16.07
CA ASN A 47 -5.35 4.28 -16.91
C ASN A 47 -4.00 4.52 -17.58
N ARG A 48 -2.89 4.30 -16.85
CA ARG A 48 -1.52 4.44 -17.37
C ARG A 48 -1.21 3.43 -18.48
N HIS A 49 -1.70 2.20 -18.36
CA HIS A 49 -1.43 1.11 -19.31
C HIS A 49 -2.48 0.96 -20.42
N GLY A 50 -3.59 1.70 -20.36
CA GLY A 50 -4.70 1.57 -21.32
C GLY A 50 -5.41 0.21 -21.28
N SER A 51 -5.22 -0.57 -20.21
CA SER A 51 -5.79 -1.91 -20.04
C SER A 51 -6.00 -2.23 -18.56
N SER A 52 -6.82 -3.24 -18.25
CA SER A 52 -7.06 -3.63 -16.86
C SER A 52 -5.80 -4.24 -16.23
N VAL A 53 -5.50 -3.81 -15.00
CA VAL A 53 -4.32 -4.24 -14.24
C VAL A 53 -4.72 -4.74 -12.85
N ALA A 54 -4.19 -5.89 -12.45
CA ALA A 54 -4.24 -6.33 -11.07
C ALA A 54 -3.05 -5.74 -10.29
N VAL A 55 -3.29 -5.28 -9.07
CA VAL A 55 -2.25 -4.67 -8.21
C VAL A 55 -2.20 -5.40 -6.88
N SER A 56 -1.00 -5.80 -6.47
CA SER A 56 -0.67 -6.09 -5.07
C SER A 56 0.16 -4.95 -4.50
N TYR A 57 0.06 -4.73 -3.19
CA TYR A 57 0.80 -3.68 -2.51
C TYR A 57 1.21 -4.08 -1.09
N GLU A 58 2.21 -3.38 -0.57
CA GLU A 58 2.71 -3.46 0.81
C GLU A 58 2.86 -2.03 1.35
N LEU A 59 2.36 -1.76 2.56
CA LEU A 59 2.62 -0.48 3.22
C LEU A 59 4.10 -0.41 3.64
N LEU A 60 4.76 0.69 3.30
CA LEU A 60 6.15 0.94 3.68
C LEU A 60 6.30 1.49 5.10
N ARG A 61 5.18 1.84 5.74
CA ARG A 61 5.08 2.35 7.11
C ARG A 61 3.70 2.06 7.69
N ASP A 62 3.65 1.90 9.01
CA ASP A 62 2.41 1.85 9.78
C ASP A 62 1.85 3.26 9.96
N GLY A 63 0.83 3.58 9.17
CA GLY A 63 0.08 4.84 9.26
C GLY A 63 0.55 5.97 8.35
N PRO A 64 -0.23 7.05 8.28
CA PRO A 64 0.05 8.17 7.41
C PRO A 64 1.17 9.05 7.98
N ILE A 65 1.80 9.81 7.10
CA ILE A 65 2.61 10.98 7.46
C ILE A 65 1.82 12.23 7.08
N GLN A 66 1.74 13.16 8.01
CA GLN A 66 1.16 14.47 7.77
C GLN A 66 2.13 15.57 8.17
N THR A 67 2.26 16.57 7.30
CA THR A 67 3.04 17.78 7.52
C THR A 67 2.13 18.97 7.35
N GLY A 68 1.84 19.70 8.44
CA GLY A 68 0.91 20.83 8.44
C GLY A 68 -0.52 20.42 8.04
N ILE A 69 -1.18 21.26 7.24
CA ILE A 69 -2.59 21.11 6.83
C ILE A 69 -2.78 20.24 5.57
N ALA A 70 -1.72 19.63 5.04
CA ALA A 70 -1.82 18.82 3.83
C ALA A 70 -2.54 17.48 4.10
N TYR A 71 -3.10 16.87 3.06
CA TYR A 71 -3.70 15.55 3.16
C TYR A 71 -2.72 14.50 3.75
N PRO A 72 -3.23 13.56 4.59
CA PRO A 72 -2.44 12.45 5.11
C PRO A 72 -1.86 11.61 3.98
N LYS A 73 -0.56 11.28 4.07
CA LYS A 73 0.16 10.55 3.01
C LYS A 73 0.52 9.15 3.46
N TYR A 74 0.25 8.17 2.61
CA TYR A 74 0.74 6.81 2.76
C TYR A 74 1.77 6.50 1.68
N TYR A 75 2.62 5.53 1.98
CA TYR A 75 3.70 5.09 1.12
C TYR A 75 3.59 3.59 0.95
N VAL A 76 3.54 3.14 -0.30
CA VAL A 76 3.36 1.73 -0.62
C VAL A 76 4.39 1.26 -1.64
N TRP A 77 4.79 0.01 -1.52
CA TRP A 77 5.43 -0.72 -2.61
C TRP A 77 4.35 -1.45 -3.39
N VAL A 78 4.32 -1.30 -4.71
CA VAL A 78 3.34 -1.96 -5.57
C VAL A 78 4.00 -2.93 -6.52
N LYS A 79 3.23 -3.93 -6.93
CA LYS A 79 3.53 -4.78 -8.07
C LYS A 79 2.27 -4.95 -8.90
N THR A 80 2.37 -4.63 -10.18
CA THR A 80 1.28 -4.79 -11.13
C THR A 80 1.35 -6.14 -11.83
N GLN A 81 0.20 -6.61 -12.31
CA GLN A 81 0.07 -7.78 -13.16
C GLN A 81 -0.89 -7.41 -14.28
N SER A 82 -0.40 -7.50 -15.51
CA SER A 82 -1.20 -7.29 -16.72
C SER A 82 -0.98 -8.47 -17.66
N SER A 83 -2.03 -8.87 -18.37
CA SER A 83 -1.94 -9.85 -19.46
C SER A 83 -1.42 -9.24 -20.76
N ALA A 84 -1.47 -7.91 -20.89
CA ALA A 84 -1.20 -7.20 -22.15
C ALA A 84 -0.07 -6.16 -22.05
N GLY A 85 0.37 -5.82 -20.84
CA GLY A 85 1.37 -4.78 -20.58
C GLY A 85 2.53 -5.24 -19.71
N PRO A 86 3.59 -4.43 -19.60
CA PRO A 86 4.72 -4.74 -18.75
C PRO A 86 4.31 -4.77 -17.27
N VAL A 87 4.90 -5.71 -16.52
CA VAL A 87 4.83 -5.71 -15.05
C VAL A 87 5.62 -4.52 -14.53
N GLU A 88 4.96 -3.63 -13.83
CA GLU A 88 5.55 -2.52 -13.08
C GLU A 88 5.67 -2.91 -11.61
N GLU A 89 6.79 -2.55 -11.01
CA GLU A 89 7.05 -2.69 -9.58
C GLU A 89 7.69 -1.38 -9.11
N GLY A 90 7.39 -0.90 -7.91
CA GLY A 90 8.01 0.33 -7.42
C GLY A 90 7.33 0.97 -6.22
N ALA A 91 7.80 2.14 -5.83
CA ALA A 91 7.29 2.90 -4.70
C ALA A 91 6.26 3.95 -5.13
N VAL A 92 5.18 4.07 -4.38
CA VAL A 92 4.07 4.99 -4.64
C VAL A 92 3.80 5.82 -3.39
N ARG A 93 3.60 7.13 -3.58
CA ARG A 93 3.08 8.03 -2.55
C ARG A 93 1.62 8.37 -2.85
N VAL A 94 0.73 8.02 -1.93
CA VAL A 94 -0.70 8.31 -2.04
C VAL A 94 -1.15 9.31 -0.99
N ALA A 95 -2.14 10.15 -1.32
CA ALA A 95 -2.82 11.03 -0.38
C ALA A 95 -4.23 10.49 -0.08
N ALA A 96 -4.59 10.34 1.19
CA ALA A 96 -5.97 10.02 1.57
C ALA A 96 -6.83 11.28 1.52
N MET A 97 -7.99 11.22 0.86
CA MET A 97 -8.86 12.37 0.65
C MET A 97 -10.30 12.05 1.04
N ASP A 98 -10.88 12.90 1.87
CA ASP A 98 -12.31 12.95 2.17
C ASP A 98 -12.92 11.61 2.62
N ARG A 99 -12.10 10.69 3.14
CA ARG A 99 -12.45 9.30 3.51
C ARG A 99 -12.95 8.42 2.36
N THR A 100 -12.90 8.87 1.12
CA THR A 100 -13.54 8.18 -0.02
C THR A 100 -12.55 7.66 -1.05
N ARG A 101 -11.33 8.18 -1.09
CA ARG A 101 -10.31 7.79 -2.06
C ARG A 101 -8.88 8.02 -1.60
N PHE A 102 -7.98 7.39 -2.34
CA PHE A 102 -6.55 7.67 -2.34
C PHE A 102 -6.13 8.22 -3.70
N GLU A 103 -5.43 9.35 -3.70
CA GLU A 103 -4.84 9.92 -4.91
C GLU A 103 -3.37 9.52 -5.02
N VAL A 104 -2.99 8.89 -6.14
CA VAL A 104 -1.57 8.65 -6.44
C VAL A 104 -0.92 9.97 -6.80
N THR A 105 -0.11 10.48 -5.89
CA THR A 105 0.60 11.74 -6.11
C THR A 105 1.91 11.51 -6.85
N HIS A 106 2.63 10.43 -6.55
CA HIS A 106 3.92 10.12 -7.14
C HIS A 106 4.11 8.60 -7.27
N PHE A 107 4.77 8.18 -8.34
CA PHE A 107 5.22 6.82 -8.56
C PHE A 107 6.67 6.85 -9.06
N MET A 108 7.53 6.04 -8.44
CA MET A 108 8.88 5.77 -8.92
C MET A 108 9.00 4.28 -9.20
N SER A 109 9.30 3.91 -10.44
CA SER A 109 9.48 2.51 -10.79
C SER A 109 10.74 1.95 -10.12
N LYS A 110 10.77 0.63 -9.90
CA LYS A 110 11.94 -0.10 -9.42
C LYS A 110 13.17 0.22 -10.26
N ARG A 111 12.99 0.31 -11.59
CA ARG A 111 14.06 0.68 -12.51
C ARG A 111 14.57 2.09 -12.25
N ASP A 112 13.67 3.07 -12.10
CA ASP A 112 14.06 4.47 -11.83
C ASP A 112 14.77 4.62 -10.48
N ILE A 113 14.34 3.85 -9.47
CA ILE A 113 14.99 3.82 -8.16
C ILE A 113 16.40 3.27 -8.27
N GLN A 114 16.61 2.21 -9.07
CA GLN A 114 17.92 1.61 -9.29
C GLN A 114 18.86 2.53 -10.10
N THR A 115 18.34 3.23 -11.11
CA THR A 115 19.15 4.11 -11.98
C THR A 115 19.40 5.48 -11.36
N ASN A 116 18.50 5.96 -10.51
CA ASN A 116 18.63 7.24 -9.80
C ASN A 116 18.23 7.11 -8.31
N PRO A 117 19.08 6.49 -7.47
CA PRO A 117 18.75 6.20 -6.07
C PRO A 117 18.56 7.45 -5.19
N SER A 118 19.18 8.58 -5.55
CA SER A 118 19.04 9.84 -4.83
C SER A 118 17.69 10.52 -5.10
N GLY A 119 17.03 10.21 -6.22
CA GLY A 119 15.68 10.69 -6.52
C GLY A 119 14.63 10.25 -5.51
N VAL A 120 14.87 9.14 -4.79
CA VAL A 120 13.96 8.64 -3.75
C VAL A 120 13.73 9.69 -2.66
N GLU A 121 14.77 10.39 -2.22
CA GLU A 121 14.68 11.35 -1.10
C GLU A 121 13.95 12.64 -1.48
N GLN A 122 13.76 12.91 -2.78
CA GLN A 122 12.99 14.04 -3.27
C GLN A 122 11.48 13.80 -3.18
N VAL A 123 11.06 12.53 -3.21
CA VAL A 123 9.65 12.12 -3.25
C VAL A 123 9.19 11.52 -1.92
N PHE A 124 10.08 10.77 -1.29
CA PHE A 124 9.80 9.96 -0.11
C PHE A 124 10.52 10.53 1.12
N PRO A 125 9.92 10.40 2.32
CA PRO A 125 10.58 10.75 3.57
C PRO A 125 11.92 10.03 3.70
N GLN A 126 12.92 10.74 4.23
CA GLN A 126 14.27 10.19 4.43
C GLN A 126 14.25 8.86 5.21
N ALA A 127 13.36 8.73 6.20
CA ALA A 127 13.18 7.51 6.99
C ALA A 127 12.77 6.28 6.17
N LEU A 128 12.20 6.45 4.98
CA LEU A 128 11.79 5.35 4.09
C LEU A 128 12.79 5.12 2.95
N ALA A 129 13.70 6.04 2.70
CA ALA A 129 14.58 6.00 1.53
C ALA A 129 15.46 4.75 1.49
N GLY A 130 16.03 4.35 2.65
CA GLY A 130 16.80 3.12 2.78
C GLY A 130 15.99 1.88 2.40
N ARG A 131 14.83 1.68 3.05
CA ARG A 131 13.93 0.55 2.78
C ARG A 131 13.46 0.50 1.32
N ILE A 132 13.17 1.64 0.71
CA ILE A 132 12.75 1.72 -0.70
C ILE A 132 13.87 1.25 -1.63
N ARG A 133 15.11 1.71 -1.41
CA ARG A 133 16.28 1.28 -2.19
C ARG A 133 16.56 -0.21 -2.00
N GLU A 134 16.60 -0.68 -0.75
CA GLU A 134 16.75 -2.11 -0.43
C GLU A 134 15.68 -2.97 -1.11
N ARG A 135 14.43 -2.50 -1.11
CA ARG A 135 13.32 -3.18 -1.79
C ARG A 135 13.48 -3.21 -3.31
N ALA A 136 14.03 -2.14 -3.89
CA ALA A 136 14.35 -2.08 -5.31
C ALA A 136 15.51 -3.01 -5.70
N ASP A 137 16.48 -3.21 -4.81
CA ASP A 137 17.61 -4.10 -5.07
C ASP A 137 17.29 -5.57 -4.76
N ALA A 138 16.29 -5.82 -3.92
CA ALA A 138 15.85 -7.17 -3.59
C ALA A 138 15.36 -7.93 -4.84
N ARG A 139 15.82 -9.19 -4.96
CA ARG A 139 15.13 -10.17 -5.80
C ARG A 139 13.67 -10.28 -5.30
N PRO A 140 12.70 -10.50 -6.21
CA PRO A 140 11.31 -10.60 -5.81
C PRO A 140 11.18 -11.65 -4.70
N LEU A 141 10.76 -11.23 -3.51
CA LEU A 141 10.43 -12.19 -2.45
C LEU A 141 9.31 -13.08 -3.00
N LYS A 142 9.44 -14.40 -2.83
CA LYS A 142 8.29 -15.31 -2.86
C LYS A 142 7.37 -14.85 -1.73
N SER A 143 6.49 -13.94 -2.07
CA SER A 143 5.59 -13.24 -1.18
C SER A 143 4.58 -14.20 -0.56
N ASN A 144 4.36 -14.05 0.74
CA ASN A 144 3.04 -14.29 1.35
C ASN A 144 2.09 -13.18 0.88
N PHE A 145 1.94 -12.98 -0.43
CA PHE A 145 0.82 -12.20 -0.94
C PHE A 145 -0.42 -12.98 -0.50
N ALA A 146 -1.32 -12.31 0.23
CA ALA A 146 -2.66 -12.81 0.45
C ALA A 146 -3.33 -12.93 -0.92
N VAL A 147 -3.10 -14.07 -1.56
CA VAL A 147 -3.92 -14.56 -2.66
C VAL A 147 -5.17 -15.05 -1.97
N GLU A 148 -6.18 -14.20 -1.86
CA GLU A 148 -7.55 -14.68 -1.69
C GLU A 148 -7.84 -15.56 -2.90
N ARG A 149 -7.68 -16.87 -2.70
CA ARG A 149 -8.20 -17.88 -3.60
C ARG A 149 -9.70 -17.73 -3.56
N THR A 150 -10.28 -17.15 -4.59
CA THR A 150 -11.69 -17.36 -4.89
C THR A 150 -11.90 -18.86 -5.05
N ALA A 151 -12.51 -19.47 -4.03
CA ALA A 151 -12.96 -20.84 -4.07
C ALA A 151 -14.10 -20.96 -5.08
N GLY A 152 -13.73 -21.22 -6.33
CA GLY A 152 -14.62 -21.89 -7.28
C GLY A 152 -14.64 -23.37 -6.93
N SER A 153 -15.72 -23.85 -6.33
CA SER A 153 -16.09 -25.26 -6.30
C SER A 153 -17.55 -25.39 -5.93
N HIS A 154 -18.36 -25.80 -6.91
CA HIS A 154 -19.49 -26.73 -6.80
C HIS A 154 -20.11 -26.81 -8.21
N THR A 155 -20.40 -27.93 -8.87
CA THR A 155 -20.06 -29.35 -8.75
C THR A 155 -20.47 -29.94 -10.11
N LEU A 156 -19.57 -30.64 -10.79
CA LEU A 156 -19.94 -31.58 -11.86
C LEU A 156 -20.63 -32.78 -11.19
N ALA A 157 -21.93 -32.95 -11.40
CA ALA A 157 -22.63 -34.20 -11.12
C ALA A 157 -23.23 -34.72 -12.42
N ALA A 158 -22.59 -35.75 -12.96
CA ALA A 158 -23.14 -36.63 -13.96
C ALA A 158 -24.31 -37.43 -13.36
N ALA A 159 -25.42 -37.53 -14.08
CA ALA A 159 -26.39 -38.59 -13.88
C ALA A 159 -26.92 -39.03 -15.25
N ALA A 160 -26.44 -40.20 -15.65
CA ALA A 160 -27.00 -40.97 -16.75
C ALA A 160 -28.43 -41.42 -16.41
N HIS A 161 -29.37 -41.28 -17.35
CA HIS A 161 -30.49 -42.20 -17.44
C HIS A 161 -30.73 -42.62 -18.89
N ARG A 162 -31.08 -43.90 -19.02
CA ARG A 162 -30.91 -44.77 -20.18
C ARG A 162 -32.30 -45.19 -20.67
N LYS A 163 -32.35 -45.49 -21.97
CA LYS A 163 -33.26 -46.40 -22.69
C LYS A 163 -34.53 -45.82 -23.35
N ARG A 164 -34.46 -45.94 -24.68
CA ARG A 164 -35.42 -46.52 -25.66
C ARG A 164 -36.79 -45.88 -25.80
#